data_AF-A0A357D056-F1
#
_entry.id   AF-A0A357D056-F1
#
_cell.length_a   1.000
_cell.length_b   1.000
_cell.length_c   1.000
_cell.angle_alpha   90.00
_cell.angle_beta   90.00
_cell.angle_gamma   90.00
#
_symmetry.space_group_name_H-M   'P 1'
#
loop_
_entity.id
_entity.type
_entity.pdbx_description
1 polymer ?
#
loop_
_entity_poly.entity_id
_entity_poly.type
_entity_poly.pdbx_seq_one_letter_code
_entity_poly.pdbx_strand_id
1 'polypeptide(L)'
;LGTGSYNDICEAVEAAYNKKRYKSFKPVDSIELGGERVITTPDYFAYLQIAEGCDNCCSYCVIPQIRGRFRSRQMSEVLEEARQLAELGVKELCLVAQDTTRYGEDIYGTYALDSLITEI
;
A
#
# COMPACT_ATOMS: atom_id res chain seq x y z
N LEU A 1 -18.41 0.27 5.77
CA LEU A 1 -17.15 -0.47 5.57
C LEU A 1 -16.06 0.30 6.28
N GLY A 2 -15.30 -0.31 7.17
CA GLY A 2 -14.13 0.31 7.80
C GLY A 2 -12.92 0.31 6.87
N THR A 3 -11.89 1.10 7.18
CA THR A 3 -10.65 1.14 6.37
C THR A 3 -9.92 -0.20 6.36
N GLY A 4 -9.93 -0.95 7.47
CA GLY A 4 -9.42 -2.33 7.56
C GLY A 4 -10.16 -3.36 6.68
N SER A 5 -11.28 -2.98 6.08
CA SER A 5 -12.17 -3.89 5.36
C SER A 5 -12.35 -3.50 3.89
N TYR A 6 -11.50 -2.65 3.32
CA TYR A 6 -11.71 -2.19 1.94
C TYR A 6 -11.65 -3.33 0.91
N ASN A 7 -10.99 -4.45 1.21
CA ASN A 7 -11.02 -5.64 0.35
C ASN A 7 -12.42 -6.27 0.25
N ASP A 8 -13.30 -6.02 1.22
CA ASP A 8 -14.68 -6.52 1.21
C ASP A 8 -15.64 -5.60 0.39
N ILE A 9 -15.09 -4.74 -0.47
CA ILE A 9 -15.86 -3.74 -1.23
C ILE A 9 -16.83 -4.39 -2.21
N CYS A 10 -16.45 -5.50 -2.83
CA CYS A 10 -17.29 -6.22 -3.79
C CYS A 10 -18.53 -6.78 -3.10
N GLU A 11 -18.37 -7.42 -1.94
CA GLU A 11 -19.47 -7.94 -1.12
C GLU A 11 -20.36 -6.81 -0.60
N ALA A 12 -19.75 -5.68 -0.22
CA ALA A 12 -20.51 -4.50 0.21
C ALA A 12 -21.38 -3.93 -0.93
N VAL A 13 -20.84 -3.85 -2.15
CA VAL A 13 -21.55 -3.41 -3.35
C VAL A 13 -22.68 -4.39 -3.71
N GLU A 14 -22.41 -5.69 -3.69
CA GLU A 14 -23.42 -6.71 -3.98
C GLU A 14 -24.56 -6.70 -2.96
N ALA A 15 -24.25 -6.58 -1.67
CA ALA A 15 -25.27 -6.45 -0.63
C ALA A 15 -26.13 -5.19 -0.84
N ALA A 16 -25.51 -4.05 -1.15
CA ALA A 16 -26.21 -2.80 -1.42
C ALA A 16 -27.12 -2.90 -2.66
N TYR A 17 -26.64 -3.54 -3.74
CA TYR A 17 -27.42 -3.82 -4.94
C TYR A 17 -28.66 -4.64 -4.62
N ASN A 18 -28.51 -5.64 -3.74
CA ASN A 18 -29.60 -6.47 -3.22
C ASN A 18 -30.42 -5.81 -2.10
N LYS A 19 -30.29 -4.50 -1.88
CA LYS A 19 -30.98 -3.71 -0.84
C LYS A 19 -30.75 -4.23 0.59
N LYS A 20 -29.63 -4.91 0.83
CA LYS A 20 -29.19 -5.38 2.16
C LYS A 20 -28.17 -4.41 2.75
N ARG A 21 -28.10 -4.38 4.09
CA ARG A 21 -27.05 -3.65 4.80
C ARG A 21 -25.82 -4.54 4.96
N TYR A 22 -24.65 -3.99 4.65
CA TYR A 22 -23.35 -4.65 4.87
C TYR A 22 -22.52 -3.88 5.89
N LYS A 23 -21.86 -4.61 6.79
CA LYS A 23 -20.96 -4.05 7.81
C LYS A 23 -19.75 -4.96 7.96
N SER A 24 -18.57 -4.42 7.72
CA SER A 24 -17.28 -5.04 8.04
C SER A 24 -16.36 -3.93 8.56
N PHE A 25 -15.70 -4.21 9.69
CA PHE A 25 -14.82 -3.31 10.43
C PHE A 25 -13.65 -4.11 11.01
N LYS A 26 -12.84 -4.68 10.12
CA LYS A 26 -11.62 -5.41 10.49
C LYS A 26 -10.56 -4.42 11.03
N PRO A 27 -9.55 -4.90 11.78
CA PRO A 27 -8.44 -4.07 12.24
C PRO A 27 -7.77 -3.31 11.08
N VAL A 28 -7.38 -2.06 11.31
CA VAL A 28 -6.81 -1.17 10.27
C VAL A 28 -5.47 -1.66 9.70
N ASP A 29 -4.79 -2.53 10.44
CA ASP A 29 -3.51 -3.15 10.12
C ASP A 29 -3.64 -4.56 9.53
N SER A 30 -4.86 -5.09 9.40
CA SER A 30 -5.12 -6.44 8.89
C SER A 30 -5.06 -6.58 7.37
N ILE A 31 -4.71 -5.50 6.66
CA ILE A 31 -4.74 -5.48 5.21
C ILE A 31 -3.37 -5.82 4.64
N GLU A 32 -3.37 -6.82 3.75
CA GLU A 32 -2.21 -7.19 2.96
C GLU A 32 -1.82 -6.06 2.01
N LEU A 33 -0.51 -5.85 1.86
CA LEU A 33 0.04 -4.78 1.03
C LEU A 33 0.43 -5.31 -0.34
N GLY A 34 0.19 -4.52 -1.38
CA GLY A 34 0.42 -4.93 -2.76
C GLY A 34 -0.75 -5.73 -3.35
N GLY A 35 -0.43 -6.69 -4.21
CA GLY A 35 -1.41 -7.46 -4.98
C GLY A 35 -1.66 -6.91 -6.37
N GLU A 36 -2.46 -7.65 -7.14
CA GLU A 36 -2.80 -7.28 -8.52
C GLU A 36 -3.70 -6.04 -8.55
N ARG A 37 -3.43 -5.14 -9.50
CA ARG A 37 -4.25 -3.95 -9.71
C ARG A 37 -4.29 -3.55 -11.18
N VAL A 38 -5.38 -2.88 -11.55
CA VAL A 38 -5.49 -2.23 -12.86
C VAL A 38 -4.71 -0.93 -12.82
N ILE A 39 -3.72 -0.78 -13.70
CA ILE A 39 -2.96 0.46 -13.84
C ILE A 39 -3.83 1.49 -14.56
N THR A 40 -4.05 2.61 -13.89
CA THR A 40 -4.92 3.71 -14.36
C THR A 40 -4.13 4.99 -14.67
N THR A 41 -2.81 4.95 -14.52
CA THR A 41 -1.90 6.00 -14.98
C THR A 41 -1.63 5.87 -16.49
N PRO A 42 -1.13 6.94 -17.15
CA PRO A 42 -0.48 6.83 -18.45
C PRO A 42 0.59 5.73 -18.49
N ASP A 43 0.82 5.19 -19.68
CA ASP A 43 1.71 4.05 -19.94
C ASP A 43 3.18 4.27 -19.53
N TYR A 44 3.64 5.52 -19.46
CA TYR A 44 5.03 5.85 -19.16
C TYR A 44 5.36 5.95 -17.67
N PHE A 45 4.39 6.01 -16.75
CA PHE A 45 4.68 6.09 -15.31
C PHE A 45 3.70 5.29 -14.43
N ALA A 46 4.15 4.88 -13.24
CA ALA A 46 3.30 4.24 -12.24
C ALA A 46 3.72 4.59 -10.80
N TYR A 47 2.74 4.62 -9.88
CA TYR A 47 2.99 4.73 -8.45
C TYR A 47 3.30 3.36 -7.86
N LEU A 48 4.47 3.17 -7.26
CA LEU A 48 4.85 1.93 -6.60
C LEU A 48 4.80 2.12 -5.08
N GLN A 49 3.82 1.51 -4.43
CA GLN A 49 3.70 1.58 -2.97
C GLN A 49 4.79 0.74 -2.33
N ILE A 50 5.56 1.29 -1.39
CA ILE A 50 6.64 0.55 -0.70
C ILE A 50 6.34 0.28 0.78
N ALA A 51 5.43 1.04 1.37
CA ALA A 51 4.98 0.87 2.75
C ALA A 51 3.58 1.48 2.95
N GLU A 52 2.91 1.11 4.04
CA GLU A 52 1.61 1.64 4.46
C GLU A 52 1.62 1.92 5.97
N GLY A 53 0.84 2.92 6.39
CA GLY A 53 0.75 3.32 7.79
C GLY A 53 1.90 4.25 8.21
N CYS A 54 1.89 4.65 9.47
CA CYS A 54 2.88 5.59 9.99
C CYS A 54 2.95 5.49 11.52
N ASP A 55 4.17 5.54 12.07
CA ASP A 55 4.42 5.54 13.51
C ASP A 55 4.79 6.93 14.06
N ASN A 56 4.74 7.96 13.22
CA ASN A 56 5.00 9.32 13.66
C ASN A 56 3.80 9.87 14.44
N CYS A 57 4.08 10.54 15.56
CA CYS A 57 3.07 11.18 16.41
C CYS A 57 2.82 12.64 15.99
N CYS A 58 2.67 12.90 14.69
CA CYS A 58 2.45 14.25 14.17
C CYS A 58 1.13 14.82 14.73
N SER A 59 1.17 15.98 15.38
CA SER A 59 0.01 16.60 16.05
C SER A 59 -1.20 16.84 15.16
N TYR A 60 -0.99 16.93 13.85
CA TYR A 60 -2.01 17.19 12.85
C TYR A 60 -2.50 15.92 12.12
N CYS A 61 -1.83 14.77 12.29
CA CYS A 61 -2.01 13.62 11.41
C CYS A 61 -2.85 12.52 12.07
N VAL A 62 -3.93 12.09 11.40
CA VAL A 62 -4.80 11.00 11.85
C VAL A 62 -4.35 9.62 11.34
N ILE A 63 -3.33 9.56 10.47
CA ILE A 63 -2.91 8.33 9.76
C ILE A 63 -2.71 7.12 10.68
N PRO A 64 -2.02 7.22 11.84
CA PRO A 64 -1.83 6.06 12.71
C PRO A 64 -3.16 5.41 13.16
N GLN A 65 -4.25 6.20 13.25
CA GLN A 65 -5.56 5.70 13.65
C GLN A 65 -6.36 5.06 12.50
N ILE A 66 -6.13 5.47 11.25
CA ILE A 66 -6.93 5.03 10.10
C ILE A 66 -6.22 4.03 9.17
N ARG A 67 -4.88 4.02 9.14
CA ARG A 67 -4.03 3.08 8.37
C ARG A 67 -3.20 2.13 9.25
N GLY A 68 -3.17 2.38 10.56
CA GLY A 68 -2.43 1.59 11.53
C GLY A 68 -0.94 1.93 11.60
N ARG A 69 -0.20 1.05 12.27
CA ARG A 69 1.27 1.10 12.44
C ARG A 69 2.00 1.06 11.11
N PHE A 70 3.24 1.55 11.09
CA PHE A 70 4.08 1.48 9.90
C PHE A 70 4.36 0.02 9.52
N ARG A 71 4.19 -0.31 8.24
CA ARG A 71 4.41 -1.64 7.68
C ARG A 71 5.06 -1.49 6.31
N SER A 72 6.28 -1.98 6.15
CA SER A 72 6.96 -2.06 4.86
C SER A 72 6.48 -3.26 4.06
N ARG A 73 6.52 -3.15 2.73
CA ARG A 73 6.47 -4.31 1.83
C ARG A 73 7.84 -4.96 1.76
N GLN A 74 7.89 -6.27 1.51
CA GLN A 74 9.17 -6.94 1.31
C GLN A 74 9.84 -6.44 0.02
N MET A 75 11.14 -6.18 0.06
CA MET A 75 11.90 -5.71 -1.11
C MET A 75 11.72 -6.62 -2.32
N SER A 76 11.70 -7.94 -2.13
CA SER A 76 11.44 -8.89 -3.20
C SER A 76 10.10 -8.67 -3.90
N GLU A 77 9.05 -8.34 -3.15
CA GLU A 77 7.71 -8.08 -3.70
C GLU A 77 7.65 -6.74 -4.43
N VAL A 78 8.33 -5.72 -3.90
CA VAL A 78 8.43 -4.39 -4.52
C VAL A 78 9.20 -4.49 -5.85
N LEU A 79 10.33 -5.21 -5.87
CA LEU A 79 11.12 -5.42 -7.08
C LEU A 79 10.37 -6.24 -8.13
N GLU A 80 9.59 -7.23 -7.70
CA GLU A 80 8.76 -8.01 -8.61
C GLU A 80 7.68 -7.15 -9.27
N GLU A 81 6.94 -6.33 -8.51
CA GLU A 81 5.97 -5.40 -9.08
C GLU A 81 6.66 -4.35 -9.98
N ALA A 82 7.83 -3.85 -9.61
CA ALA A 82 8.60 -2.92 -10.44
C ALA A 82 8.94 -3.53 -11.81
N ARG A 83 9.36 -4.80 -11.86
CA ARG A 83 9.64 -5.52 -13.12
C ARG A 83 8.37 -5.68 -13.95
N GLN A 84 7.26 -6.08 -13.33
CA GLN A 84 5.98 -6.22 -14.02
C GLN A 84 5.51 -4.88 -14.62
N LEU A 85 5.67 -3.78 -13.89
CA LEU A 85 5.36 -2.44 -14.40
C LEU A 85 6.27 -2.06 -15.59
N ALA A 86 7.56 -2.38 -15.52
CA ALA A 86 8.50 -2.13 -16.62
C ALA A 86 8.14 -2.94 -17.88
N GLU A 87 7.69 -4.19 -17.72
CA GLU A 87 7.18 -5.04 -18.82
C GLU A 87 5.93 -4.45 -19.48
N LEU A 88 5.10 -3.73 -18.72
CA LEU A 88 3.94 -2.98 -19.22
C LEU A 88 4.31 -1.67 -19.93
N GLY A 89 5.60 -1.33 -20.02
CA GLY A 89 6.10 -0.16 -20.73
C GLY A 89 6.40 1.05 -19.86
N VAL A 90 6.18 0.96 -18.54
CA VAL A 90 6.49 2.04 -17.59
C VAL A 90 7.96 2.40 -17.64
N LYS A 91 8.25 3.71 -17.66
CA LYS A 91 9.60 4.28 -17.68
C LYS A 91 9.95 5.06 -16.43
N GLU A 92 8.95 5.45 -15.65
CA GLU A 92 9.11 6.18 -14.40
C GLU A 92 8.31 5.52 -13.27
N LEU A 93 9.00 5.15 -12.19
CA LEU A 93 8.38 4.65 -10.97
C LEU A 93 8.39 5.75 -9.91
N CYS A 94 7.21 6.11 -9.42
CA CYS A 94 7.04 7.03 -8.30
C CYS A 94 6.83 6.22 -7.01
N LEU A 95 7.87 6.11 -6.19
CA LEU A 95 7.79 5.40 -4.90
C LEU A 95 6.90 6.18 -3.93
N VAL A 96 5.92 5.49 -3.34
CA VAL A 96 4.95 6.12 -2.41
C VAL A 96 4.81 5.34 -1.11
N ALA A 97 4.73 6.10 -0.01
CA ALA A 97 4.36 5.66 1.34
C ALA A 97 3.95 6.91 2.14
N GLN A 98 3.30 6.72 3.30
CA GLN A 98 3.04 7.86 4.20
C GLN A 98 4.34 8.41 4.81
N ASP A 99 5.35 7.56 5.00
CA ASP A 99 6.71 7.93 5.35
C ASP A 99 7.70 7.01 4.61
N THR A 100 8.24 7.47 3.48
CA THR A 100 9.19 6.67 2.69
C THR A 100 10.53 6.50 3.41
N THR A 101 10.90 7.43 4.29
CA THR A 101 12.21 7.43 4.95
C THR A 101 12.39 6.29 5.95
N ARG A 102 11.29 5.70 6.40
CA ARG A 102 11.27 4.57 7.35
C ARG A 102 11.26 3.19 6.70
N TYR A 103 11.22 3.12 5.37
CA TYR A 103 11.17 1.84 4.67
C TYR A 103 12.28 0.88 5.13
N GLY A 104 11.90 -0.35 5.45
CA GLY A 104 12.80 -1.41 5.87
C GLY A 104 13.03 -1.51 7.38
N GLU A 105 12.73 -0.47 8.16
CA GLU A 105 13.01 -0.46 9.61
C GLU A 105 12.30 -1.61 10.34
N ASP A 106 11.03 -1.85 10.00
CA ASP A 106 10.16 -2.84 10.64
C ASP A 106 10.45 -4.30 10.23
N ILE A 107 11.04 -4.51 9.05
CA ILE A 107 11.31 -5.86 8.49
C ILE A 107 12.79 -6.26 8.54
N TYR A 108 13.71 -5.30 8.41
CA TYR A 108 15.16 -5.53 8.35
C TYR A 108 15.91 -5.00 9.57
N GLY A 109 15.23 -4.25 10.45
CA GLY A 109 15.86 -3.62 11.61
C GLY A 109 16.76 -2.42 11.28
N THR A 110 16.73 -1.95 10.03
CA THR A 110 17.48 -0.79 9.54
C THR A 110 16.69 -0.09 8.44
N TYR A 111 16.92 1.21 8.25
CA TYR A 111 16.45 1.91 7.06
C TYR A 111 17.11 1.29 5.81
N ALA A 112 16.30 0.99 4.80
CA ALA A 112 16.73 0.26 3.60
C ALA A 112 16.21 0.91 2.30
N LEU A 113 15.77 2.17 2.35
CA LEU A 113 15.28 2.89 1.16
C LEU A 113 16.40 3.06 0.12
N ASP A 114 17.61 3.35 0.57
CA ASP A 114 18.81 3.44 -0.26
C ASP A 114 19.12 2.12 -0.99
N SER A 115 19.02 1.01 -0.26
CA SER A 115 19.19 -0.33 -0.82
C SER A 115 18.10 -0.64 -1.85
N LEU A 116 16.84 -0.31 -1.55
CA LEU A 116 15.73 -0.49 -2.49
C LEU A 116 15.94 0.31 -3.79
N ILE A 117 16.30 1.59 -3.69
CA ILE A 117 16.51 2.45 -4.87
C ILE A 117 17.68 1.96 -5.72
N THR A 118 18.70 1.35 -5.11
CA THR A 118 19.85 0.80 -5.84
C THR A 118 19.48 -0.46 -6.65
N GLU A 119 18.49 -1.21 -6.18
CA GLU A 119 18.06 -2.48 -6.80
C GLU A 119 16.95 -2.33 -7.87
N ILE A 120 16.19 -1.22 -7.87
CA ILE A 120 15.13 -0.90 -8.85
C ILE A 120 15.75 -0.39 -10.16
#